data_AF-A0A1C3NNU6-F1
#
_entry.id   AF-A0A1C3NNU6-F1
#
_cell.length_a   1.000
_cell.length_b   1.000
_cell.length_c   1.000
_cell.angle_alpha   90.00
_cell.angle_beta   90.00
_cell.angle_gamma   90.00
#
_symmetry.space_group_name_H-M   'P 1'
#
loop_
_entity.id
_entity.type
_entity.pdbx_description
1 polymer ?
#
loop_
_entity_poly.entity_id
_entity_poly.type
_entity_poly.pdbx_seq_one_letter_code
_entity_poly.pdbx_strand_id
1 'polypeptide(L)'
;MRPALLVAALLLSPTFVHAAPATSVDFTHDDWIIACDNTRTCRAAGYQPDEGEHLPVSVLLTRKAGAGEAVTAELMLGQYDEVKLPASLSLQIDRHNQGKLSLDSKHGTASLSSAQVAALLAALPRSSTIVAVGNDGRRWQLSDKGASAVLLKMDEFQGRLNTRGALVRKGNRDESAVLPPLPVPQVHEAKLVAAQAGDARLGTLPALYQALRATLSADDECKGLDTSEASKPLTITRLSSDKLLVSTGCWMGAYNVGTGLWVINARAPFAPTLVTLQASDLDGSTILASHKGRGLGDCYSQARWTWDGRRFVQTSKSTSGLCRLVAAGGAWELPTIVADVTK
;
A
#
# COMPACT_ATOMS: atom_id res chain seq x y z
N MET A 1 40.63 26.30 58.89
CA MET A 1 39.81 25.23 58.30
C MET A 1 39.30 25.72 56.95
N ARG A 2 39.71 25.09 55.84
CA ARG A 2 39.35 25.46 54.45
C ARG A 2 38.17 24.58 53.98
N PRO A 3 37.14 25.11 53.30
CA PRO A 3 36.15 24.27 52.64
C PRO A 3 36.63 23.93 51.21
N ALA A 4 36.55 22.65 50.86
CA ALA A 4 36.84 22.15 49.51
C ALA A 4 35.52 22.10 48.70
N LEU A 5 35.54 22.71 47.52
CA LEU A 5 34.47 22.61 46.51
C LEU A 5 34.73 21.40 45.62
N LEU A 6 33.82 20.41 45.65
CA LEU A 6 33.78 19.29 44.73
C LEU A 6 32.86 19.64 43.55
N VAL A 7 33.43 19.75 42.35
CA VAL A 7 32.70 19.88 41.09
C VAL A 7 32.48 18.48 40.53
N ALA A 8 31.21 18.04 40.46
CA ALA A 8 30.83 16.80 39.80
C ALA A 8 30.49 17.08 38.33
N ALA A 9 31.33 16.57 37.41
CA ALA A 9 31.07 16.62 35.98
C ALA A 9 30.15 15.46 35.57
N LEU A 10 28.92 15.77 35.13
CA LEU A 10 28.03 14.80 34.49
C LEU A 10 28.45 14.61 33.02
N LEU A 11 28.92 13.42 32.69
CA LEU A 11 29.12 12.95 31.31
C LEU A 11 27.77 12.51 30.72
N LEU A 12 27.15 13.35 29.88
CA LEU A 12 26.03 12.91 29.04
C LEU A 12 26.58 12.13 27.84
N SER A 13 26.28 10.84 27.76
CA SER A 13 26.54 10.00 26.58
C SER A 13 25.31 10.04 25.67
N PRO A 14 25.42 10.41 24.37
CA PRO A 14 24.28 10.41 23.46
C PRO A 14 23.95 8.96 23.07
N THR A 15 22.78 8.47 23.48
CA THR A 15 22.20 7.22 22.96
C THR A 15 21.65 7.47 21.57
N PHE A 16 22.37 7.01 20.54
CA PHE A 16 21.83 6.98 19.17
C PHE A 16 20.83 5.83 19.06
N VAL A 17 19.54 6.14 19.16
CA VAL A 17 18.47 5.21 18.80
C VAL A 17 18.49 5.06 17.27
N HIS A 18 19.10 3.98 16.77
CA HIS A 18 18.98 3.62 15.35
C HIS A 18 17.56 3.12 15.11
N ALA A 19 16.75 3.91 14.41
CA ALA A 19 15.50 3.43 13.86
C ALA A 19 15.80 2.26 12.91
N ALA A 20 15.06 1.16 13.06
CA ALA A 20 15.15 0.06 12.11
C ALA A 20 14.85 0.59 10.70
N PRO A 21 15.60 0.18 9.66
CA PRO A 21 15.34 0.64 8.31
C PRO A 21 13.90 0.32 7.92
N ALA A 22 13.23 1.27 7.27
CA ALA A 22 11.87 1.08 6.79
C ALA A 22 11.80 -0.18 5.91
N THR A 23 10.87 -1.08 6.22
CA THR A 23 10.69 -2.34 5.48
C THR A 23 9.79 -2.16 4.25
N SER A 24 9.11 -1.02 4.14
CA SER A 24 8.24 -0.66 3.02
C SER A 24 8.21 0.86 2.86
N VAL A 25 7.82 1.33 1.68
CA VAL A 25 7.61 2.77 1.40
C VAL A 25 6.27 2.96 0.71
N ASP A 26 5.56 4.01 1.10
CA ASP A 26 4.44 4.61 0.37
C ASP A 26 4.73 6.12 0.27
N PHE A 27 4.80 6.65 -0.95
CA PHE A 27 5.14 8.05 -1.18
C PHE A 27 4.49 8.57 -2.46
N THR A 28 3.86 9.73 -2.36
CA THR A 28 3.22 10.44 -3.47
C THR A 28 3.84 11.81 -3.65
N HIS A 29 4.06 12.20 -4.90
CA HIS A 29 4.47 13.55 -5.26
C HIS A 29 3.88 13.91 -6.62
N ASP A 30 3.07 14.97 -6.66
CA ASP A 30 2.33 15.41 -7.85
C ASP A 30 1.57 14.26 -8.53
N ASP A 31 1.87 13.98 -9.80
CA ASP A 31 1.17 12.99 -10.63
C ASP A 31 1.75 11.57 -10.49
N TRP A 32 2.60 11.34 -9.49
CA TRP A 32 3.33 10.09 -9.29
C TRP A 32 3.20 9.55 -7.86
N ILE A 33 3.18 8.23 -7.76
CA ILE A 33 3.17 7.48 -6.50
C ILE A 33 4.13 6.30 -6.58
N ILE A 34 4.71 5.90 -5.44
CA ILE A 34 5.50 4.67 -5.30
C ILE A 34 5.10 3.89 -4.08
N ALA A 35 5.00 2.57 -4.27
CA ALA A 35 4.99 1.60 -3.20
C ALA A 35 6.19 0.65 -3.35
N CYS A 36 6.94 0.46 -2.26
CA CYS A 36 7.92 -0.61 -2.16
C CYS A 36 7.47 -1.60 -1.07
N ASP A 37 7.39 -2.88 -1.43
CA ASP A 37 6.93 -3.93 -0.54
C ASP A 37 8.04 -4.46 0.39
N ASN A 38 7.65 -5.29 1.34
CA ASN A 38 8.51 -5.97 2.31
C ASN A 38 9.49 -6.99 1.69
N THR A 39 9.45 -7.25 0.38
CA THR A 39 10.49 -8.01 -0.36
C THR A 39 11.54 -7.09 -0.96
N ARG A 40 11.34 -5.78 -0.82
CA ARG A 40 12.06 -4.64 -1.41
C ARG A 40 11.82 -4.41 -2.91
N THR A 41 10.76 -5.01 -3.46
CA THR A 41 10.34 -4.71 -4.83
C THR A 41 9.58 -3.39 -4.85
N CYS A 42 9.98 -2.48 -5.73
CA CYS A 42 9.36 -1.17 -5.86
C CYS A 42 8.51 -1.06 -7.13
N ARG A 43 7.37 -0.39 -7.00
CA ARG A 43 6.42 -0.09 -8.07
C ARG A 43 6.09 1.40 -8.01
N ALA A 44 6.48 2.14 -9.06
CA ALA A 44 6.16 3.55 -9.21
C ALA A 44 5.15 3.72 -10.34
N ALA A 45 4.01 4.35 -10.04
CA ALA A 45 2.98 4.67 -11.02
C ALA A 45 2.97 6.17 -11.31
N GLY A 46 2.98 6.52 -12.59
CA GLY A 46 2.80 7.88 -13.09
C GLY A 46 1.49 8.00 -13.84
N TYR A 47 0.87 9.17 -13.82
CA TYR A 47 -0.44 9.41 -14.42
C TYR A 47 -0.41 10.58 -15.42
N GLN A 48 -1.52 10.79 -16.11
CA GLN A 48 -1.75 12.03 -16.86
C GLN A 48 -1.70 13.25 -15.92
N PRO A 49 -1.42 14.46 -16.44
CA PRO A 49 -1.52 15.68 -15.65
C PRO A 49 -2.93 15.84 -15.05
N ASP A 50 -2.99 16.29 -13.79
CA ASP A 50 -4.28 16.53 -13.10
C ASP A 50 -5.08 17.69 -13.71
N GLU A 51 -4.36 18.71 -14.18
CA GLU A 51 -4.93 19.94 -14.67
C GLU A 51 -5.17 19.86 -16.17
N GLY A 52 -6.35 20.33 -16.62
CA GLY A 52 -6.71 20.37 -18.03
C GLY A 52 -7.40 19.09 -18.52
N GLU A 53 -7.81 19.12 -19.79
CA GLU A 53 -8.49 18.01 -20.43
C GLU A 53 -7.46 17.03 -21.02
N HIS A 54 -7.22 15.94 -20.31
CA HIS A 54 -6.30 14.88 -20.73
C HIS A 54 -7.00 13.53 -20.79
N LEU A 55 -6.72 12.74 -21.82
CA LEU A 55 -7.16 11.34 -21.86
C LEU A 55 -6.43 10.58 -20.73
N PRO A 56 -7.16 9.84 -19.87
CA PRO A 56 -6.53 9.15 -18.75
C PRO A 56 -5.51 8.13 -19.23
N VAL A 57 -4.34 8.11 -18.58
CA VAL A 57 -3.27 7.17 -18.88
C VAL A 57 -2.41 7.00 -17.64
N SER A 58 -1.87 5.80 -17.44
CA SER A 58 -0.88 5.57 -16.42
C SER A 58 0.26 4.70 -16.93
N VAL A 59 1.44 4.86 -16.35
CA VAL A 59 2.56 3.93 -16.51
C VAL A 59 2.94 3.36 -15.16
N LEU A 60 3.19 2.05 -15.10
CA LEU A 60 3.75 1.35 -13.95
C LEU A 60 5.20 0.98 -14.23
N LEU A 61 6.12 1.50 -13.42
CA LEU A 61 7.52 1.11 -13.40
C LEU A 61 7.75 0.13 -12.26
N THR A 62 8.27 -1.06 -12.55
CA THR A 62 8.57 -2.08 -11.53
C THR A 62 10.07 -2.35 -11.50
N ARG A 63 10.65 -2.41 -10.30
CA ARG A 63 12.04 -2.81 -10.09
C ARG A 63 12.19 -3.72 -8.89
N LYS A 64 12.68 -4.94 -9.13
CA LYS A 64 13.07 -5.88 -8.06
C LYS A 64 14.29 -5.36 -7.30
N ALA A 65 14.46 -5.82 -6.07
CA ALA A 65 15.67 -5.55 -5.29
C ALA A 65 16.83 -6.47 -5.72
N GLY A 66 18.06 -6.02 -5.48
CA GLY A 66 19.29 -6.75 -5.84
C GLY A 66 20.08 -6.10 -6.98
N ALA A 67 21.40 -6.31 -6.99
CA ALA A 67 22.28 -5.76 -8.02
C ALA A 67 21.90 -6.25 -9.43
N GLY A 68 22.00 -5.38 -10.43
CA GLY A 68 21.71 -5.70 -11.84
C GLY A 68 20.23 -5.76 -12.22
N GLU A 69 19.31 -5.63 -11.25
CA GLU A 69 17.87 -5.65 -11.53
C GLU A 69 17.45 -4.42 -12.36
N ALA A 70 16.90 -4.72 -13.54
CA ALA A 70 16.37 -3.74 -14.48
C ALA A 70 14.97 -3.26 -14.05
N VAL A 71 14.62 -2.06 -14.51
CA VAL A 71 13.25 -1.56 -14.44
C VAL A 71 12.48 -2.15 -15.62
N THR A 72 11.26 -2.62 -15.37
CA THR A 72 10.27 -2.91 -16.42
C THR A 72 9.17 -1.84 -16.39
N ALA A 73 8.47 -1.66 -17.51
CA ALA A 73 7.35 -0.73 -17.57
C ALA A 73 6.15 -1.29 -18.35
N GLU A 74 4.96 -0.96 -17.86
CA GLU A 74 3.69 -1.21 -18.52
C GLU A 74 2.87 0.08 -18.54
N LEU A 75 2.22 0.38 -19.67
CA LEU A 75 1.34 1.53 -19.82
C LEU A 75 -0.11 1.05 -19.88
N MET A 76 -1.03 1.75 -19.23
CA MET A 76 -2.47 1.52 -19.28
C MET A 76 -3.17 2.76 -19.83
N LEU A 77 -4.04 2.56 -20.82
CA LEU A 77 -4.95 3.60 -21.30
C LEU A 77 -6.22 3.64 -20.45
N GLY A 78 -6.79 4.84 -20.32
CA GLY A 78 -8.04 5.08 -19.62
C GLY A 78 -9.20 4.24 -20.16
N GLN A 79 -9.82 3.50 -19.27
CA GLN A 79 -10.92 2.56 -19.49
C GLN A 79 -11.96 2.61 -18.36
N TYR A 80 -12.01 3.70 -17.58
CA TYR A 80 -13.02 3.90 -16.54
C TYR A 80 -14.43 3.97 -17.13
N ASP A 81 -14.59 4.72 -18.22
CA ASP A 81 -15.78 4.71 -19.06
C ASP A 81 -15.63 3.68 -20.20
N GLU A 82 -16.73 3.29 -20.84
CA GLU A 82 -16.69 2.45 -22.04
C GLU A 82 -16.01 3.21 -23.19
N VAL A 83 -14.72 2.96 -23.37
CA VAL A 83 -13.90 3.59 -24.41
C VAL A 83 -13.45 2.54 -25.43
N LYS A 84 -13.74 2.80 -26.71
CA LYS A 84 -13.14 2.02 -27.80
C LYS A 84 -11.64 2.29 -27.81
N LEU A 85 -10.81 1.27 -27.56
CA LEU A 85 -9.35 1.39 -27.61
C LEU A 85 -8.83 1.48 -29.06
N PRO A 86 -7.69 2.15 -29.31
CA PRO A 86 -7.07 2.17 -30.63
C PRO A 86 -6.54 0.79 -31.01
N ALA A 87 -6.40 0.52 -32.32
CA ALA A 87 -5.88 -0.76 -32.81
C ALA A 87 -4.34 -0.85 -32.70
N SER A 88 -3.66 0.30 -32.70
CA SER A 88 -2.22 0.36 -32.43
C SER A 88 -1.85 1.65 -31.74
N LEU A 89 -0.78 1.59 -30.95
CA LEU A 89 -0.28 2.67 -30.14
C LEU A 89 1.22 2.85 -30.41
N SER A 90 1.72 4.07 -30.38
CA SER A 90 3.15 4.39 -30.48
C SER A 90 3.57 5.33 -29.37
N LEU A 91 4.77 5.16 -28.84
CA LEU A 91 5.31 6.05 -27.82
C LEU A 91 6.09 7.19 -28.48
N GLN A 92 5.82 8.42 -28.08
CA GLN A 92 6.57 9.61 -28.47
C GLN A 92 7.13 10.30 -27.22
N ILE A 93 8.40 10.68 -27.27
CA ILE A 93 9.06 11.47 -26.22
C ILE A 93 9.69 12.67 -26.91
N ASP A 94 9.30 13.89 -26.52
CA ASP A 94 9.78 15.15 -27.11
C ASP A 94 9.66 15.17 -28.64
N ARG A 95 8.55 14.62 -29.16
CA ARG A 95 8.24 14.41 -30.59
C ARG A 95 9.08 13.34 -31.30
N HIS A 96 10.04 12.70 -30.62
CA HIS A 96 10.78 11.57 -31.15
C HIS A 96 9.98 10.27 -30.96
N ASN A 97 9.79 9.53 -32.06
CA ASN A 97 9.08 8.26 -32.06
C ASN A 97 9.97 7.15 -31.45
N GLN A 98 9.50 6.52 -30.38
CA GLN A 98 10.14 5.41 -29.67
C GLN A 98 9.60 4.03 -30.14
N GLY A 99 8.80 4.02 -31.21
CA GLY A 99 8.25 2.82 -31.82
C GLY A 99 6.86 2.45 -31.32
N LYS A 100 6.36 1.33 -31.84
CA LYS A 100 5.04 0.79 -31.50
C LYS A 100 5.03 0.20 -30.09
N LEU A 101 3.90 0.33 -29.42
CA LEU A 101 3.56 -0.34 -28.17
C LEU A 101 2.62 -1.51 -28.49
N SER A 102 2.91 -2.68 -27.93
CA SER A 102 2.09 -3.87 -28.09
C SER A 102 0.89 -3.79 -27.15
N LEU A 103 -0.21 -3.21 -27.62
CA LEU A 103 -1.44 -3.03 -26.85
C LEU A 103 -2.22 -4.34 -26.75
N ASP A 104 -2.44 -4.80 -25.52
CA ASP A 104 -3.49 -5.77 -25.19
C ASP A 104 -4.83 -5.03 -25.11
N SER A 105 -5.65 -5.20 -26.14
CA SER A 105 -6.96 -4.57 -26.24
C SER A 105 -7.97 -5.08 -25.20
N LYS A 106 -7.71 -6.20 -24.53
CA LYS A 106 -8.62 -6.72 -23.48
C LYS A 106 -8.45 -5.97 -22.17
N HIS A 107 -7.21 -5.63 -21.82
CA HIS A 107 -6.88 -4.99 -20.54
C HIS A 107 -6.51 -3.51 -20.70
N GLY A 108 -6.41 -3.02 -21.94
CA GLY A 108 -5.99 -1.65 -22.22
C GLY A 108 -4.54 -1.36 -21.88
N THR A 109 -3.71 -2.41 -21.75
CA THR A 109 -2.31 -2.28 -21.33
C THR A 109 -1.31 -2.58 -22.43
N ALA A 110 -0.10 -2.03 -22.32
CA ALA A 110 0.99 -2.29 -23.23
C ALA A 110 2.32 -2.38 -22.47
N SER A 111 3.00 -3.52 -22.59
CA SER A 111 4.38 -3.67 -22.08
C SER A 111 5.36 -2.90 -22.95
N LEU A 112 6.30 -2.19 -22.32
CA LEU A 112 7.36 -1.46 -23.01
C LEU A 112 8.59 -2.37 -23.20
N SER A 113 9.22 -2.26 -24.37
CA SER A 113 10.54 -2.89 -24.61
C SER A 113 11.64 -2.22 -23.77
N SER A 114 12.76 -2.92 -23.53
CA SER A 114 13.88 -2.36 -22.75
C SER A 114 14.41 -1.03 -23.30
N ALA A 115 14.40 -0.85 -24.63
CA ALA A 115 14.78 0.42 -25.27
C ALA A 115 13.79 1.55 -24.95
N GLN A 116 12.49 1.27 -24.99
CA GLN A 116 11.44 2.22 -24.62
C GLN A 116 11.48 2.57 -23.13
N VAL A 117 11.73 1.59 -22.25
CA VAL A 117 11.91 1.82 -20.82
C VAL A 117 13.12 2.72 -20.57
N ALA A 118 14.26 2.46 -21.22
CA ALA A 118 15.45 3.30 -21.09
C ALA A 118 15.21 4.74 -21.56
N ALA A 119 14.50 4.93 -22.69
CA ALA A 119 14.13 6.25 -23.20
C ALA A 119 13.18 6.98 -22.24
N LEU A 120 12.18 6.28 -21.71
CA LEU A 120 11.23 6.82 -20.74
C LEU A 120 11.94 7.27 -19.46
N LEU A 121 12.75 6.40 -18.85
CA LEU A 121 13.53 6.70 -17.65
C LEU A 121 14.53 7.84 -17.85
N ALA A 122 15.02 8.05 -19.07
CA ALA A 122 15.89 9.18 -19.38
C ALA A 122 15.12 10.51 -19.46
N ALA A 123 13.84 10.48 -19.80
CA ALA A 123 12.96 11.63 -19.96
C ALA A 123 12.32 12.07 -18.63
N LEU A 124 11.84 11.11 -17.83
CA LEU A 124 11.09 11.36 -16.59
C LEU A 124 11.77 12.30 -15.58
N PRO A 125 13.11 12.29 -15.41
CA PRO A 125 13.73 13.22 -14.46
C PRO A 125 13.84 14.67 -14.95
N ARG A 126 13.48 14.94 -16.21
CA ARG A 126 13.59 16.25 -16.88
C ARG A 126 12.21 16.85 -17.08
N SER A 127 12.17 17.99 -17.77
CA SER A 127 10.93 18.47 -18.38
C SER A 127 10.81 17.91 -19.80
N SER A 128 9.90 16.97 -20.00
CA SER A 128 9.72 16.22 -21.26
C SER A 128 8.24 16.02 -21.58
N THR A 129 7.92 16.05 -22.88
CA THR A 129 6.58 15.72 -23.37
C THR A 129 6.51 14.23 -23.73
N ILE A 130 5.84 13.44 -22.90
CA ILE A 130 5.71 11.98 -23.08
C ILE A 130 4.27 11.67 -23.48
N VAL A 131 4.08 11.07 -24.67
CA VAL A 131 2.75 10.85 -25.25
C VAL A 131 2.65 9.48 -25.90
N ALA A 132 1.63 8.71 -25.55
CA ALA A 132 1.20 7.57 -26.35
C ALA A 132 0.21 8.04 -27.41
N VAL A 133 0.44 7.68 -28.68
CA VAL A 133 -0.33 8.15 -29.83
C VAL A 133 -1.00 6.98 -30.52
N GLY A 134 -2.33 7.01 -30.59
CA GLY A 134 -3.16 6.01 -31.25
C GLY A 134 -3.20 6.19 -32.76
N ASN A 135 -3.48 5.12 -33.50
CA ASN A 135 -3.68 5.18 -34.96
C ASN A 135 -4.94 5.95 -35.39
N ASP A 136 -5.79 6.31 -34.43
CA ASP A 136 -6.97 7.17 -34.60
C ASP A 136 -6.70 8.65 -34.29
N GLY A 137 -5.45 9.01 -34.01
CA GLY A 137 -5.02 10.38 -33.72
C GLY A 137 -5.18 10.82 -32.26
N ARG A 138 -5.79 9.99 -31.39
CA ARG A 138 -5.87 10.30 -29.95
C ARG A 138 -4.50 10.26 -29.30
N ARG A 139 -4.33 11.12 -28.28
CA ARG A 139 -3.05 11.38 -27.62
C ARG A 139 -3.22 11.28 -26.11
N TRP A 140 -2.51 10.35 -25.50
CA TRP A 140 -2.48 10.12 -24.06
C TRP A 140 -1.17 10.66 -23.51
N GLN A 141 -1.23 11.82 -22.88
CA GLN A 141 -0.05 12.47 -22.30
C GLN A 141 0.20 11.96 -20.88
N LEU A 142 1.40 11.44 -20.65
CA LEU A 142 1.89 11.10 -19.33
C LEU A 142 2.58 12.34 -18.72
N SER A 143 2.29 12.63 -17.45
CA SER A 143 2.96 13.70 -16.71
C SER A 143 4.37 13.31 -16.29
N ASP A 144 5.31 14.26 -16.37
CA ASP A 144 6.66 14.16 -15.79
C ASP A 144 6.74 14.77 -14.38
N LYS A 145 5.73 15.52 -13.94
CA LYS A 145 5.69 16.21 -12.65
C LYS A 145 5.70 15.20 -11.50
N GLY A 146 6.74 15.26 -10.68
CA GLY A 146 6.95 14.38 -9.53
C GLY A 146 7.64 13.05 -9.81
N ALA A 147 7.87 12.69 -11.07
CA ALA A 147 8.58 11.47 -11.44
C ALA A 147 10.00 11.43 -10.83
N SER A 148 10.75 12.53 -10.89
CA SER A 148 12.07 12.66 -10.25
C SER A 148 12.06 12.32 -8.77
N ALA A 149 11.08 12.83 -8.01
CA ALA A 149 11.01 12.64 -6.56
C ALA A 149 10.72 11.17 -6.23
N VAL A 150 9.75 10.58 -6.93
CA VAL A 150 9.37 9.18 -6.77
C VAL A 150 10.49 8.21 -7.19
N LEU A 151 11.16 8.46 -8.31
CA LEU A 151 12.29 7.63 -8.77
C LEU A 151 13.52 7.77 -7.86
N LEU A 152 13.77 8.96 -7.31
CA LEU A 152 14.81 9.15 -6.31
C LEU A 152 14.48 8.37 -5.02
N LYS A 153 13.21 8.32 -4.64
CA LYS A 153 12.74 7.52 -3.49
C LYS A 153 12.97 6.02 -3.71
N MET A 154 12.76 5.54 -4.94
CA MET A 154 13.08 4.15 -5.33
C MET A 154 14.58 3.86 -5.16
N ASP A 155 15.45 4.74 -5.67
CA ASP A 155 16.90 4.59 -5.56
C ASP A 155 17.35 4.62 -4.09
N GLU A 156 16.79 5.51 -3.27
CA GLU A 156 17.06 5.59 -1.83
C GLU A 156 16.71 4.28 -1.12
N PHE A 157 15.48 3.80 -1.31
CA PHE A 157 14.97 2.62 -0.62
C PHE A 157 15.74 1.35 -0.99
N GLN A 158 16.21 1.22 -2.25
CA GLN A 158 17.00 0.07 -2.69
C GLN A 158 18.51 0.22 -2.47
N GLY A 159 18.99 1.34 -1.89
CA GLY A 159 20.41 1.57 -1.64
C GLY A 159 21.23 1.86 -2.91
N ARG A 160 20.60 2.47 -3.93
CA ARG A 160 21.18 2.70 -5.26
C ARG A 160 21.66 4.13 -5.51
N LEU A 161 21.45 5.06 -4.58
CA LEU A 161 21.94 6.43 -4.75
C LEU A 161 23.44 6.46 -5.09
N ASN A 162 23.86 7.28 -6.04
CA ASN A 162 25.25 7.42 -6.48
C ASN A 162 25.89 6.14 -7.05
N THR A 163 25.11 5.11 -7.42
CA THR A 163 25.60 3.96 -8.20
C THR A 163 25.39 4.20 -9.69
N ARG A 164 25.99 3.35 -10.53
CA ARG A 164 25.82 3.38 -11.99
C ARG A 164 24.39 3.05 -12.42
N GLY A 165 23.66 2.25 -11.64
CA GLY A 165 22.27 1.86 -11.92
C GLY A 165 21.22 2.65 -11.13
N ALA A 166 21.58 3.79 -10.54
CA ALA A 166 20.60 4.76 -10.05
C ALA A 166 19.77 5.31 -11.22
N LEU A 167 18.50 5.60 -10.99
CA LEU A 167 17.59 6.18 -11.99
C LEU A 167 17.76 7.69 -12.10
N VAL A 168 17.90 8.38 -10.96
CA VAL A 168 17.97 9.85 -10.91
C VAL A 168 19.38 10.32 -10.54
N ARG A 169 19.83 10.05 -9.31
CA ARG A 169 21.13 10.50 -8.81
C ARG A 169 22.22 9.47 -9.10
N LYS A 170 22.62 9.40 -10.37
CA LYS A 170 23.69 8.51 -10.85
C LYS A 170 25.06 8.88 -10.28
N GLY A 171 25.90 7.87 -10.11
CA GLY A 171 27.31 8.04 -9.75
C GLY A 171 28.16 6.89 -10.26
N ASN A 172 29.41 6.82 -9.80
CA ASN A 172 30.39 5.88 -10.34
C ASN A 172 30.51 4.58 -9.53
N ARG A 173 29.85 4.49 -8.36
CA ARG A 173 29.87 3.30 -7.51
C ARG A 173 29.24 2.12 -8.24
N ASP A 174 29.80 0.93 -8.03
CA ASP A 174 29.15 -0.30 -8.43
C ASP A 174 27.92 -0.59 -7.54
N GLU A 175 27.27 -1.71 -7.79
CA GLU A 175 26.06 -2.11 -7.07
C GLU A 175 26.33 -3.11 -5.93
N SER A 176 27.58 -3.22 -5.45
CA SER A 176 27.93 -4.15 -4.37
C SER A 176 27.22 -3.86 -3.03
N ALA A 177 26.84 -2.61 -2.80
CA ALA A 177 26.11 -2.16 -1.61
C ALA A 177 24.59 -2.01 -1.82
N VAL A 178 24.06 -2.38 -3.00
CA VAL A 178 22.62 -2.38 -3.27
C VAL A 178 21.94 -3.43 -2.40
N LEU A 179 20.80 -3.07 -1.83
CA LEU A 179 20.09 -3.97 -0.92
C LEU A 179 19.54 -5.19 -1.68
N PRO A 180 19.84 -6.42 -1.22
CA PRO A 180 19.32 -7.64 -1.83
C PRO A 180 17.81 -7.77 -1.58
N PRO A 181 17.09 -8.61 -2.34
CA PRO A 181 15.70 -8.92 -2.02
C PRO A 181 15.57 -9.59 -0.66
N LEU A 182 14.42 -9.41 -0.02
CA LEU A 182 14.04 -10.13 1.20
C LEU A 182 13.04 -11.25 0.87
N PRO A 183 13.06 -12.38 1.60
CA PRO A 183 12.13 -13.48 1.35
C PRO A 183 10.69 -13.03 1.61
N VAL A 184 9.76 -13.55 0.80
CA VAL A 184 8.32 -13.38 1.02
C VAL A 184 7.93 -14.10 2.31
N PRO A 185 7.31 -13.43 3.30
CA PRO A 185 6.83 -14.09 4.50
C PRO A 185 5.82 -15.19 4.18
N GLN A 186 5.96 -16.33 4.83
CA GLN A 186 5.02 -17.45 4.74
C GLN A 186 4.08 -17.39 5.95
N VAL A 187 2.77 -17.44 5.69
CA VAL A 187 1.74 -17.48 6.73
C VAL A 187 0.86 -18.70 6.51
N HIS A 188 0.70 -19.52 7.54
CA HIS A 188 -0.20 -20.67 7.53
C HIS A 188 -1.55 -20.22 8.08
N GLU A 189 -2.59 -20.27 7.24
CA GLU A 189 -3.97 -20.01 7.64
C GLU A 189 -4.45 -21.11 8.60
N ALA A 190 -4.89 -20.73 9.78
CA ALA A 190 -5.45 -21.67 10.74
C ALA A 190 -6.97 -21.71 10.67
N LYS A 191 -7.52 -22.92 10.77
CA LYS A 191 -8.97 -23.11 10.84
C LYS A 191 -9.54 -22.54 12.12
N LEU A 192 -10.70 -21.92 12.00
CA LEU A 192 -11.48 -21.48 13.15
C LEU A 192 -12.12 -22.69 13.86
N VAL A 193 -12.34 -22.56 15.16
CA VAL A 193 -13.06 -23.55 15.97
C VAL A 193 -14.54 -23.19 16.01
N ALA A 194 -15.40 -24.20 16.07
CA ALA A 194 -16.84 -24.00 16.22
C ALA A 194 -17.17 -23.17 17.48
N ALA A 195 -18.20 -22.32 17.37
CA ALA A 195 -18.68 -21.52 18.49
C ALA A 195 -19.09 -22.40 19.68
N GLN A 196 -18.81 -21.92 20.90
CA GLN A 196 -19.22 -22.58 22.13
C GLN A 196 -20.50 -21.95 22.68
N ALA A 197 -21.24 -22.73 23.46
CA ALA A 197 -22.42 -22.24 24.17
C ALA A 197 -22.02 -21.10 25.11
N GLY A 198 -22.63 -19.93 24.91
CA GLY A 198 -22.38 -18.74 25.73
C GLY A 198 -21.43 -17.71 25.12
N ASP A 199 -20.73 -18.02 24.02
CA ASP A 199 -19.83 -17.06 23.36
C ASP A 199 -20.56 -15.77 22.99
N ALA A 200 -21.73 -15.88 22.36
CA ALA A 200 -22.55 -14.74 21.97
C ALA A 200 -22.98 -13.85 23.17
N ARG A 201 -23.10 -14.42 24.38
CA ARG A 201 -23.47 -13.65 25.58
C ARG A 201 -22.36 -12.71 26.02
N LEU A 202 -21.11 -12.99 25.65
CA LEU A 202 -19.99 -12.09 25.95
C LEU A 202 -20.17 -10.73 25.24
N GLY A 203 -20.83 -10.71 24.09
CA GLY A 203 -21.08 -9.52 23.29
C GLY A 203 -22.02 -8.50 23.93
N THR A 204 -22.63 -8.79 25.08
CA THR A 204 -23.46 -7.85 25.85
C THR A 204 -22.83 -7.45 27.18
N LEU A 205 -21.64 -7.96 27.53
CA LEU A 205 -21.01 -7.69 28.83
C LEU A 205 -20.43 -6.27 28.89
N PRO A 206 -20.85 -5.41 29.83
CA PRO A 206 -20.30 -4.06 29.96
C PRO A 206 -18.77 -4.03 30.16
N ALA A 207 -18.23 -5.03 30.88
CA ALA A 207 -16.79 -5.16 31.08
C ALA A 207 -16.02 -5.40 29.77
N LEU A 208 -16.62 -6.09 28.80
CA LEU A 208 -15.99 -6.27 27.49
C LEU A 208 -15.97 -4.96 26.71
N TYR A 209 -17.09 -4.23 26.64
CA TYR A 209 -17.14 -2.89 26.02
C TYR A 209 -16.09 -1.96 26.62
N GLN A 210 -15.97 -1.92 27.95
CA GLN A 210 -14.95 -1.12 28.64
C GLN A 210 -13.52 -1.55 28.24
N ALA A 211 -13.24 -2.84 28.22
CA ALA A 211 -11.93 -3.35 27.82
C ALA A 211 -11.58 -3.00 26.37
N LEU A 212 -12.53 -3.09 25.43
CA LEU A 212 -12.31 -2.72 24.03
C LEU A 212 -12.02 -1.23 23.87
N ARG A 213 -12.79 -0.35 24.52
CA ARG A 213 -12.55 1.10 24.46
C ARG A 213 -11.18 1.49 24.99
N ALA A 214 -10.67 0.79 26.00
CA ALA A 214 -9.34 1.04 26.54
C ALA A 214 -8.20 0.76 25.55
N THR A 215 -8.49 0.11 24.40
CA THR A 215 -7.51 -0.10 23.32
C THR A 215 -7.47 1.03 22.29
N LEU A 216 -8.44 1.94 22.33
CA LEU A 216 -8.57 3.03 21.38
C LEU A 216 -7.74 4.25 21.82
N SER A 217 -7.14 4.92 20.85
CA SER A 217 -6.55 6.25 21.03
C SER A 217 -7.62 7.35 21.05
N ALA A 218 -7.24 8.57 21.41
CA ALA A 218 -8.17 9.72 21.42
C ALA A 218 -8.74 10.07 20.04
N ASP A 219 -8.02 9.71 18.96
CA ASP A 219 -8.40 10.00 17.58
C ASP A 219 -9.20 8.85 16.93
N ASP A 220 -9.34 7.71 17.61
CA ASP A 220 -10.07 6.56 17.10
C ASP A 220 -11.58 6.71 17.33
N GLU A 221 -12.35 6.70 16.25
CA GLU A 221 -13.81 6.64 16.31
C GLU A 221 -14.32 5.19 16.21
N CYS A 222 -15.09 4.75 17.21
CA CYS A 222 -15.84 3.50 17.12
C CYS A 222 -17.22 3.56 17.80
N LYS A 223 -18.23 4.00 17.03
CA LYS A 223 -19.62 4.19 17.49
C LYS A 223 -20.27 2.91 18.01
N GLY A 224 -19.90 1.76 17.45
CA GLY A 224 -20.39 0.45 17.89
C GLY A 224 -19.93 0.04 19.29
N LEU A 225 -19.00 0.78 19.89
CA LEU A 225 -18.65 0.62 21.30
C LEU A 225 -19.41 1.59 22.21
N ASP A 226 -20.21 2.54 21.73
CA ASP A 226 -20.94 3.46 22.60
C ASP A 226 -21.99 2.71 23.45
N THR A 227 -22.16 3.10 24.72
CA THR A 227 -23.05 2.41 25.68
C THR A 227 -24.49 2.93 25.66
N SER A 228 -24.91 3.61 24.59
CA SER A 228 -26.30 4.01 24.44
C SER A 228 -27.22 2.78 24.38
N GLU A 229 -28.45 2.88 24.89
CA GLU A 229 -29.39 1.74 24.95
C GLU A 229 -29.76 1.15 23.57
N ALA A 230 -29.46 1.85 22.47
CA ALA A 230 -29.69 1.40 21.10
C ALA A 230 -28.52 0.59 20.49
N SER A 231 -27.44 0.37 21.23
CA SER A 231 -26.25 -0.30 20.70
C SER A 231 -26.48 -1.80 20.52
N LYS A 232 -26.25 -2.29 19.29
CA LYS A 232 -26.33 -3.72 18.98
C LYS A 232 -25.27 -4.49 19.80
N PRO A 233 -25.54 -5.75 20.20
CA PRO A 233 -24.54 -6.62 20.79
C PRO A 233 -23.30 -6.74 19.89
N LEU A 234 -22.12 -6.86 20.51
CA LEU A 234 -20.89 -7.18 19.78
C LEU A 234 -21.00 -8.57 19.14
N THR A 235 -20.49 -8.72 17.94
CA THR A 235 -20.40 -10.03 17.27
C THR A 235 -19.19 -10.79 17.83
N ILE A 236 -19.39 -12.06 18.18
CA ILE A 236 -18.36 -12.92 18.77
C ILE A 236 -18.14 -14.14 17.87
N THR A 237 -16.91 -14.31 17.38
CA THR A 237 -16.47 -15.46 16.59
C THR A 237 -15.37 -16.19 17.33
N ARG A 238 -15.46 -17.52 17.45
CA ARG A 238 -14.42 -18.30 18.12
C ARG A 238 -13.25 -18.58 17.19
N LEU A 239 -12.04 -18.26 17.66
CA LEU A 239 -10.81 -18.47 16.89
C LEU A 239 -10.10 -19.77 17.29
N SER A 240 -10.00 -20.01 18.60
CA SER A 240 -9.38 -21.19 19.20
C SER A 240 -10.12 -21.64 20.46
N SER A 241 -9.55 -22.59 21.21
CA SER A 241 -10.07 -23.00 22.52
C SER A 241 -10.16 -21.84 23.53
N ASP A 242 -9.28 -20.85 23.40
CA ASP A 242 -9.07 -19.80 24.40
C ASP A 242 -9.10 -18.37 23.83
N LYS A 243 -9.26 -18.22 22.50
CA LYS A 243 -9.32 -16.92 21.82
C LYS A 243 -10.62 -16.73 21.06
N LEU A 244 -11.13 -15.49 21.11
CA LEU A 244 -12.30 -15.03 20.38
C LEU A 244 -11.94 -13.79 19.57
N LEU A 245 -12.62 -13.60 18.45
CA LEU A 245 -12.66 -12.39 17.65
C LEU A 245 -13.95 -11.65 18.01
N VAL A 246 -13.82 -10.39 18.37
CA VAL A 246 -14.95 -9.49 18.63
C VAL A 246 -15.03 -8.49 17.51
N SER A 247 -16.24 -8.21 17.00
CA SER A 247 -16.44 -7.18 15.99
C SER A 247 -17.67 -6.30 16.23
N THR A 248 -17.56 -5.04 15.83
CA THR A 248 -18.67 -4.07 15.83
C THR A 248 -18.42 -2.98 14.79
N GLY A 249 -19.49 -2.40 14.24
CA GLY A 249 -19.38 -1.29 13.29
C GLY A 249 -18.84 -0.04 13.99
N CYS A 250 -17.72 0.50 13.54
CA CYS A 250 -17.07 1.64 14.17
C CYS A 250 -17.41 2.96 13.51
N TRP A 251 -17.33 3.03 12.18
CA TRP A 251 -17.60 4.25 11.44
C TRP A 251 -18.26 3.96 10.10
N MET A 252 -18.93 4.99 9.57
CA MET A 252 -19.57 4.99 8.26
C MET A 252 -19.31 6.34 7.62
N GLY A 253 -18.68 6.31 6.46
CA GLY A 253 -18.51 7.47 5.59
C GLY A 253 -19.49 7.43 4.41
N ALA A 254 -19.36 8.38 3.49
CA ALA A 254 -20.29 8.52 2.35
C ALA A 254 -20.34 7.28 1.44
N TYR A 255 -19.25 6.53 1.33
CA TYR A 255 -19.12 5.37 0.43
C TYR A 255 -18.27 4.22 1.01
N ASN A 256 -17.86 4.34 2.27
CA ASN A 256 -17.06 3.33 2.98
C ASN A 256 -17.66 3.09 4.38
N VAL A 257 -17.39 1.91 4.94
CA VAL A 257 -17.70 1.55 6.32
C VAL A 257 -16.48 0.92 6.96
N GLY A 258 -16.32 1.08 8.26
CA GLY A 258 -15.28 0.39 9.02
C GLY A 258 -15.84 -0.35 10.21
N THR A 259 -15.49 -1.62 10.28
CA THR A 259 -15.74 -2.50 11.40
C THR A 259 -14.46 -2.62 12.23
N GLY A 260 -14.58 -2.48 13.54
CA GLY A 260 -13.52 -2.76 14.48
C GLY A 260 -13.45 -4.24 14.78
N LEU A 261 -12.24 -4.80 14.82
CA LEU A 261 -12.00 -6.19 15.19
C LEU A 261 -10.89 -6.31 16.23
N TRP A 262 -11.15 -7.11 17.25
CA TRP A 262 -10.22 -7.39 18.35
C TRP A 262 -10.10 -8.87 18.60
N VAL A 263 -8.87 -9.33 18.87
CA VAL A 263 -8.66 -10.64 19.47
C VAL A 263 -8.72 -10.50 20.98
N ILE A 264 -9.51 -11.35 21.65
CA ILE A 264 -9.63 -11.41 23.11
C ILE A 264 -9.38 -12.84 23.62
N ASN A 265 -9.02 -12.97 24.89
CA ASN A 265 -9.17 -14.20 25.64
C ASN A 265 -10.65 -14.55 25.82
N ALA A 266 -11.00 -15.84 25.78
CA ALA A 266 -12.37 -16.31 25.97
C ALA A 266 -12.92 -16.09 27.40
N ARG A 267 -12.09 -15.63 28.34
CA ARG A 267 -12.43 -15.37 29.75
C ARG A 267 -11.79 -14.06 30.21
N ALA A 268 -12.39 -13.43 31.23
CA ALA A 268 -11.80 -12.29 31.93
C ALA A 268 -10.38 -12.65 32.42
N PRO A 269 -9.39 -11.74 32.31
CA PRO A 269 -9.51 -10.31 32.02
C PRO A 269 -9.64 -9.91 30.54
N PHE A 270 -10.04 -10.79 29.61
CA PHE A 270 -10.29 -10.57 28.17
C PHE A 270 -9.09 -10.08 27.34
N ALA A 271 -8.24 -9.18 27.85
CA ALA A 271 -6.99 -8.72 27.26
C ALA A 271 -7.08 -8.44 25.75
N PRO A 272 -7.95 -7.48 25.33
CA PRO A 272 -8.17 -7.22 23.93
C PRO A 272 -6.94 -6.67 23.22
N THR A 273 -6.71 -7.18 22.01
CA THR A 273 -5.72 -6.67 21.07
C THR A 273 -6.46 -6.21 19.82
N LEU A 274 -6.41 -4.91 19.52
CA LEU A 274 -6.99 -4.35 18.30
C LEU A 274 -6.25 -4.92 17.08
N VAL A 275 -7.01 -5.44 16.13
CA VAL A 275 -6.48 -5.88 14.82
C VAL A 275 -6.57 -4.74 13.83
N THR A 276 -7.77 -4.17 13.67
CA THR A 276 -8.04 -3.05 12.76
C THR A 276 -9.39 -2.40 13.08
N LEU A 277 -9.53 -1.11 12.77
CA LEU A 277 -10.82 -0.38 12.74
C LEU A 277 -11.36 -0.20 11.32
N GLN A 278 -10.66 -0.76 10.33
CA GLN A 278 -10.85 -0.50 8.91
C GLN A 278 -11.45 -1.72 8.19
N ALA A 279 -11.94 -2.74 8.87
CA ALA A 279 -12.44 -3.90 8.15
C ALA A 279 -13.75 -3.58 7.44
N SER A 280 -13.83 -3.98 6.18
CA SER A 280 -15.05 -3.95 5.38
C SER A 280 -15.74 -5.31 5.36
N ASP A 281 -15.00 -6.40 5.57
CA ASP A 281 -15.52 -7.77 5.55
C ASP A 281 -14.67 -8.76 6.37
N LEU A 282 -15.23 -9.93 6.67
CA LEU A 282 -14.58 -11.06 7.31
C LEU A 282 -14.96 -12.36 6.55
N ASP A 283 -14.01 -12.89 5.79
CA ASP A 283 -14.15 -14.18 5.09
C ASP A 283 -13.45 -15.28 5.89
N GLY A 284 -14.24 -16.01 6.69
CA GLY A 284 -13.74 -17.07 7.56
C GLY A 284 -12.65 -16.56 8.50
N SER A 285 -11.41 -17.01 8.27
CA SER A 285 -10.25 -16.67 9.09
C SER A 285 -9.44 -15.47 8.55
N THR A 286 -9.97 -14.77 7.53
CA THR A 286 -9.33 -13.62 6.89
C THR A 286 -10.17 -12.36 6.99
N ILE A 287 -9.59 -11.30 7.55
CA ILE A 287 -10.17 -9.96 7.62
C ILE A 287 -9.80 -9.21 6.35
N LEU A 288 -10.77 -8.54 5.74
CA LEU A 288 -10.60 -7.72 4.56
C LEU A 288 -10.92 -6.25 4.89
N ALA A 289 -10.07 -5.35 4.43
CA ALA A 289 -10.35 -3.92 4.35
C ALA A 289 -10.21 -3.49 2.90
N SER A 290 -11.26 -2.90 2.34
CA SER A 290 -11.24 -2.32 0.99
C SER A 290 -12.04 -1.03 0.98
N HIS A 291 -11.35 0.09 0.81
CA HIS A 291 -11.94 1.42 0.90
C HIS A 291 -11.67 2.21 -0.37
N LYS A 292 -12.72 2.79 -0.93
CA LYS A 292 -12.58 3.73 -2.04
C LYS A 292 -11.84 4.97 -1.57
N GLY A 293 -10.98 5.54 -2.41
CA GLY A 293 -10.41 6.86 -2.16
C GLY A 293 -11.44 7.98 -2.36
N ARG A 294 -12.41 7.79 -3.26
CA ARG A 294 -13.56 8.69 -3.49
C ARG A 294 -14.77 7.96 -4.06
N GLY A 295 -15.93 8.62 -4.08
CA GLY A 295 -17.20 8.02 -4.49
C GLY A 295 -17.22 7.36 -5.88
N LEU A 296 -16.35 7.82 -6.80
CA LEU A 296 -16.20 7.25 -8.14
C LEU A 296 -15.61 5.83 -8.13
N GLY A 297 -14.85 5.45 -7.10
CA GLY A 297 -14.22 4.13 -7.05
C GLY A 297 -13.20 3.91 -8.16
N ASP A 298 -12.47 4.96 -8.54
CA ASP A 298 -11.35 4.92 -9.49
C ASP A 298 -9.98 4.75 -8.81
N CYS A 299 -9.99 4.50 -7.49
CA CYS A 299 -8.85 4.25 -6.63
C CYS A 299 -9.32 3.62 -5.32
N TYR A 300 -8.51 2.74 -4.73
CA TYR A 300 -8.81 2.02 -3.50
C TYR A 300 -7.56 1.86 -2.63
N SER A 301 -7.78 1.79 -1.32
CA SER A 301 -6.84 1.19 -0.37
C SER A 301 -7.34 -0.18 0.04
N GLN A 302 -6.43 -1.13 0.19
CA GLN A 302 -6.74 -2.52 0.52
C GLN A 302 -5.78 -3.05 1.57
N ALA A 303 -6.30 -3.88 2.46
CA ALA A 303 -5.49 -4.65 3.40
C ALA A 303 -6.17 -5.98 3.76
N ARG A 304 -5.35 -6.97 4.08
CA ARG A 304 -5.81 -8.28 4.55
C ARG A 304 -5.04 -8.70 5.78
N TRP A 305 -5.74 -9.34 6.70
CA TRP A 305 -5.13 -10.02 7.84
C TRP A 305 -5.64 -11.46 7.92
N THR A 306 -4.74 -12.41 8.07
CA THR A 306 -5.08 -13.84 8.14
C THR A 306 -4.74 -14.38 9.52
N TRP A 307 -5.65 -15.17 10.09
CA TRP A 307 -5.44 -15.85 11.37
C TRP A 307 -4.42 -16.98 11.22
N ASP A 308 -3.30 -16.90 11.94
CA ASP A 308 -2.21 -17.88 11.89
C ASP A 308 -2.33 -18.99 12.96
N GLY A 309 -3.45 -19.03 13.69
CA GLY A 309 -3.66 -19.92 14.84
C GLY A 309 -3.31 -19.28 16.18
N ARG A 310 -2.64 -18.12 16.17
CA ARG A 310 -2.25 -17.36 17.36
C ARG A 310 -2.63 -15.88 17.29
N ARG A 311 -2.52 -15.25 16.12
CA ARG A 311 -2.83 -13.84 15.87
C ARG A 311 -3.27 -13.62 14.42
N PHE A 312 -3.91 -12.50 14.18
CA PHE A 312 -4.11 -11.99 12.83
C PHE A 312 -2.82 -11.32 12.35
N VAL A 313 -2.21 -11.88 11.30
CA VAL A 313 -1.02 -11.33 10.65
C VAL A 313 -1.46 -10.53 9.44
N GLN A 314 -0.97 -9.30 9.27
CA GLN A 314 -1.23 -8.52 8.06
C GLN A 314 -0.51 -9.18 6.88
N THR A 315 -1.26 -9.86 6.02
CA THR A 315 -0.75 -10.65 4.89
C THR A 315 -0.71 -9.85 3.60
N SER A 316 -1.48 -8.76 3.51
CA SER A 316 -1.48 -7.85 2.37
C SER A 316 -1.80 -6.43 2.80
N LYS A 317 -1.16 -5.46 2.13
CA LYS A 317 -1.51 -4.05 2.17
C LYS A 317 -1.13 -3.43 0.83
N SER A 318 -2.09 -2.83 0.13
CA SER A 318 -1.87 -2.20 -1.16
C SER A 318 -2.78 -0.98 -1.36
N THR A 319 -2.39 -0.13 -2.30
CA THR A 319 -3.25 0.90 -2.90
C THR A 319 -3.34 0.63 -4.39
N SER A 320 -4.42 1.06 -5.05
CA SER A 320 -4.48 1.05 -6.51
C SER A 320 -3.94 2.32 -7.19
N GLY A 321 -3.34 3.19 -6.38
CA GLY A 321 -2.66 4.41 -6.80
C GLY A 321 -3.56 5.63 -6.76
N LEU A 322 -3.30 6.59 -7.64
CA LEU A 322 -3.99 7.88 -7.64
C LEU A 322 -5.37 7.78 -8.31
N CYS A 323 -6.33 8.56 -7.80
CA CYS A 323 -7.71 8.65 -8.30
C CYS A 323 -7.78 9.46 -9.60
N ARG A 324 -7.29 8.87 -10.68
CA ARG A 324 -7.04 9.51 -11.97
C ARG A 324 -7.96 8.99 -13.10
N LEU A 325 -9.07 8.33 -12.77
CA LEU A 325 -10.06 7.80 -13.75
C LEU A 325 -9.45 6.92 -14.85
N VAL A 326 -8.34 6.24 -14.56
CA VAL A 326 -7.72 5.33 -15.52
C VAL A 326 -8.52 4.04 -15.63
N ALA A 327 -8.96 3.45 -14.51
CA ALA A 327 -9.82 2.28 -14.52
C ALA A 327 -10.69 2.24 -13.26
N ALA A 328 -11.86 1.62 -13.34
CA ALA A 328 -12.63 1.27 -12.14
C ALA A 328 -11.79 0.31 -11.27
N GLY A 329 -11.68 0.59 -9.98
CA GLY A 329 -10.75 -0.13 -9.10
C GLY A 329 -9.36 0.50 -9.00
N GLY A 330 -8.99 1.40 -9.91
CA GLY A 330 -7.66 2.00 -10.05
C GLY A 330 -6.79 1.31 -11.10
N ALA A 331 -5.68 1.97 -11.46
CA ALA A 331 -4.86 1.57 -12.60
C ALA A 331 -4.00 0.32 -12.33
N TRP A 332 -3.47 0.19 -11.11
CA TRP A 332 -2.45 -0.80 -10.77
C TRP A 332 -2.70 -1.38 -9.39
N GLU A 333 -1.91 -2.38 -9.00
CA GLU A 333 -1.78 -2.79 -7.59
C GLU A 333 -0.39 -2.39 -7.09
N LEU A 334 -0.36 -1.57 -6.03
CA LEU A 334 0.86 -1.03 -5.43
C LEU A 334 0.99 -1.53 -3.98
N PRO A 335 1.48 -2.77 -3.78
CA PRO A 335 1.64 -3.35 -2.45
C PRO A 335 2.80 -2.74 -1.67
N THR A 336 2.59 -2.62 -0.36
CA THR A 336 3.62 -2.35 0.66
C THR A 336 3.85 -3.55 1.57
N ILE A 337 2.88 -4.46 1.65
CA ILE A 337 2.99 -5.74 2.35
C ILE A 337 2.51 -6.84 1.41
N VAL A 338 3.34 -7.87 1.24
CA VAL A 338 3.01 -9.15 0.61
C VAL A 338 3.39 -10.30 1.54
N ALA A 339 2.64 -11.39 1.46
CA ALA A 339 2.91 -12.66 2.11
C ALA A 339 2.27 -13.79 1.31
N ASP A 340 2.90 -14.96 1.32
CA ASP A 340 2.28 -16.17 0.78
C ASP A 340 1.45 -16.82 1.89
N VAL A 341 0.16 -17.01 1.62
CA VAL A 341 -0.77 -17.65 2.53
C VAL A 341 -1.01 -19.08 2.08
N THR A 342 -0.73 -20.04 2.95
CA THR A 342 -0.98 -21.46 2.73
C THR A 342 -2.08 -21.95 3.67
N LYS A 343 -2.81 -23.00 3.29
CA LYS A 343 -3.93 -23.57 4.06
C LYS A 343 -3.55 -24.87 4.76
#